data_AF-A0A959JZ89-F1
#
_entry.id   AF-A0A959JZ89-F1
#
_cell.length_a   1.000
_cell.length_b   1.000
_cell.length_c   1.000
_cell.angle_alpha   90.00
_cell.angle_beta   90.00
_cell.angle_gamma   90.00
#
_symmetry.space_group_name_H-M   'P 1'
#
loop_
_entity.id
_entity.type
_entity.pdbx_description
1 polymer ?
#
loop_
_entity_poly.entity_id
_entity_poly.type
_entity_poly.pdbx_seq_one_letter_code
_entity_poly.pdbx_strand_id
1 'polypeptide(L)'
;MGHLGRILKTDAFSSALINFSLLLFLVCLDSPPLSAQIKHYQRFGVEEGLLTNRLTSIVEGPDGFIWIATDGAGISRFDGIEFEHFNDPEIIGSPYYFSSLRLKSSIWFGGENQILRYAEDQFKKYPAPNFGSIHQIISYSDSLLFCISDRATFFFEINTGAVEEFTLE
;
A
#
# COMPACT_ATOMS: atom_id res chain seq x y z
N MET A 1 -53.93 47.96 54.00
CA MET A 1 -52.45 47.99 54.18
C MET A 1 -51.99 46.54 54.08
N GLY A 2 -51.34 46.04 53.05
CA GLY A 2 -50.42 46.67 52.11
C GLY A 2 -49.09 45.90 52.18
N HIS A 3 -48.78 45.15 51.12
CA HIS A 3 -47.41 44.87 50.68
C HIS A 3 -46.56 43.82 51.42
N LEU A 4 -46.90 42.52 51.33
CA LEU A 4 -45.94 41.43 51.64
C LEU A 4 -46.00 40.23 50.66
N GLY A 5 -46.56 40.41 49.48
CA GLY A 5 -46.63 39.37 48.44
C GLY A 5 -45.67 39.64 47.28
N ARG A 6 -44.34 39.55 47.46
CA ARG A 6 -43.42 39.57 46.30
C ARG A 6 -41.96 39.11 46.49
N ILE A 7 -41.61 38.32 47.51
CA ILE A 7 -40.19 37.93 47.73
C ILE A 7 -39.88 36.45 47.40
N LEU A 8 -40.86 35.56 47.22
CA LEU A 8 -40.58 34.11 47.10
C LEU A 8 -40.38 33.56 45.67
N LYS A 9 -40.16 34.39 44.64
CA LYS A 9 -39.99 33.89 43.26
C LYS A 9 -38.58 33.99 42.67
N THR A 10 -37.64 34.68 43.33
CA THR A 10 -36.29 34.92 42.79
C THR A 10 -35.29 33.80 43.12
N ASP A 11 -35.48 33.07 44.22
CA ASP A 11 -34.47 32.13 44.73
C ASP A 11 -34.47 30.78 43.98
N ALA A 12 -35.64 30.38 43.46
CA ALA A 12 -35.79 29.13 42.70
C ALA A 12 -35.12 29.19 41.32
N PHE A 13 -35.08 30.38 40.69
CA PHE A 13 -34.43 30.55 39.38
C PHE A 13 -32.91 30.56 39.48
N SER A 14 -32.36 31.18 40.52
CA SER A 14 -30.90 31.21 40.76
C SER A 14 -30.35 29.82 41.11
N SER A 15 -31.04 29.08 41.97
CA SER A 15 -30.67 27.71 42.33
C SER A 15 -30.80 26.72 41.16
N ALA A 16 -31.82 26.87 40.31
CA ALA A 16 -31.95 26.06 39.09
C ALA A 16 -30.80 26.29 38.10
N LEU A 17 -30.37 27.55 37.91
CA LEU A 17 -29.23 27.89 37.04
C LEU A 17 -27.90 27.36 37.61
N ILE A 18 -27.69 27.46 38.92
CA ILE A 18 -26.50 26.92 39.61
C ILE A 18 -26.46 25.39 39.49
N ASN A 19 -27.58 24.70 39.71
CA ASN A 19 -27.67 23.25 39.57
C ASN A 19 -27.45 22.79 38.12
N PHE A 20 -27.95 23.55 37.14
CA PHE A 20 -27.73 23.26 35.72
C PHE A 20 -26.26 23.47 35.32
N SER A 21 -25.61 24.52 35.83
CA SER A 21 -24.17 24.76 35.65
C SER A 21 -23.31 23.67 36.31
N LEU A 22 -23.69 23.19 37.50
CA LEU A 22 -23.03 22.07 38.20
C LEU A 22 -23.19 20.75 37.44
N LEU A 23 -24.38 20.47 36.91
CA LEU A 23 -24.65 19.30 36.06
C LEU A 23 -23.82 19.34 34.77
N LEU A 24 -23.73 20.48 34.09
CA LEU A 24 -22.86 20.66 32.92
C LEU A 24 -21.38 20.47 33.27
N PHE A 25 -20.94 20.93 34.44
CA PHE A 25 -19.56 20.76 34.89
C PHE A 25 -19.24 19.28 35.20
N LEU A 26 -20.17 18.54 35.80
CA LEU A 26 -20.05 17.10 36.05
C LEU A 26 -20.02 16.27 34.76
N VAL A 27 -20.79 16.65 33.73
CA VAL A 27 -20.75 15.99 32.42
C VAL A 27 -19.40 16.19 31.69
N CYS A 28 -18.72 17.33 31.92
CA CYS A 28 -17.39 17.57 31.34
C CYS A 28 -16.27 16.77 32.03
N LEU A 29 -16.41 16.46 33.32
CA LEU A 29 -15.41 15.68 34.09
C LEU A 29 -15.26 14.23 33.62
N ASP A 30 -16.30 13.66 33.01
CA ASP A 30 -16.32 12.28 32.50
C ASP A 30 -16.07 12.19 30.98
N SER A 31 -15.71 13.28 30.31
CA SER A 31 -15.23 13.18 28.93
C SER A 31 -13.93 12.35 28.92
N PRO A 32 -13.88 11.19 28.21
CA PRO A 32 -12.63 10.48 28.09
C PRO A 32 -11.61 11.44 27.46
N PRO A 33 -10.37 11.51 27.98
CA PRO A 33 -9.37 12.36 27.35
C PRO A 33 -9.31 11.98 25.89
N LEU A 34 -9.42 12.97 25.00
CA LEU A 34 -9.15 12.80 23.58
C LEU A 34 -7.65 12.46 23.47
N SER A 35 -7.32 11.20 23.70
CA SER A 35 -5.98 10.69 23.51
C SER A 35 -5.79 10.66 22.01
N ALA A 36 -4.98 11.58 21.50
CA ALA A 36 -4.42 11.44 20.17
C ALA A 36 -3.65 10.11 20.17
N GLN A 37 -4.26 9.05 19.62
CA GLN A 37 -3.57 7.77 19.48
C GLN A 37 -2.36 7.98 18.58
N ILE A 38 -1.16 7.91 19.17
CA ILE A 38 0.07 7.91 18.41
C ILE A 38 0.07 6.60 17.63
N LYS A 39 -0.11 6.69 16.31
CA LYS A 39 -0.01 5.53 15.42
C LYS A 39 1.44 5.04 15.47
N HIS A 40 1.67 3.89 16.10
CA HIS A 40 2.96 3.23 16.07
C HIS A 40 3.16 2.62 14.68
N TYR A 41 4.21 3.06 13.99
CA TYR A 41 4.63 2.45 12.73
C TYR A 41 5.71 1.42 13.05
N GLN A 42 5.49 0.19 12.61
CA GLN A 42 6.55 -0.80 12.57
C GLN A 42 7.45 -0.50 11.37
N ARG A 43 8.75 -0.47 11.62
CA ARG A 43 9.76 -0.33 10.57
C ARG A 43 10.25 -1.72 10.21
N PHE A 44 10.33 -1.99 8.93
CA PHE A 44 11.00 -3.16 8.38
C PHE A 44 12.11 -2.66 7.47
N GLY A 45 13.34 -3.05 7.78
CA GLY A 45 14.57 -2.79 7.05
C GLY A 45 15.38 -4.09 6.93
N VAL A 46 16.64 -3.95 6.56
CA VAL A 46 17.57 -5.10 6.47
C VAL A 46 17.73 -5.81 7.81
N GLU A 47 17.71 -5.08 8.93
CA GLU A 47 17.82 -5.66 10.28
C GLU A 47 16.62 -6.53 10.65
N GLU A 48 15.44 -6.24 10.08
CA GLU A 48 14.21 -7.00 10.25
C GLU A 48 13.98 -8.05 9.15
N GLY A 49 14.98 -8.27 8.28
CA GLY A 49 14.96 -9.35 7.30
C GLY A 49 14.66 -8.94 5.86
N LEU A 50 14.58 -7.65 5.49
CA LEU A 50 14.55 -7.28 4.07
C LEU A 50 15.92 -7.53 3.40
N LEU A 51 15.91 -7.92 2.12
CA LEU A 51 17.15 -8.07 1.33
C LEU A 51 17.96 -6.77 1.21
N THR A 52 17.25 -5.66 1.07
CA THR A 52 17.83 -4.33 0.88
C THR A 52 16.81 -3.27 1.28
N ASN A 53 17.30 -2.07 1.59
CA ASN A 53 16.45 -0.90 1.80
C ASN A 53 16.11 -0.17 0.49
N ARG A 54 16.59 -0.65 -0.67
CA ARG A 54 16.33 -0.06 -2.00
C ARG A 54 15.11 -0.73 -2.65
N LEU A 55 13.93 -0.43 -2.10
CA LEU A 55 12.66 -0.96 -2.58
C LEU A 55 12.13 -0.09 -3.72
N THR A 56 11.63 -0.73 -4.78
CA THR A 56 11.18 -0.02 -6.00
C THR A 56 9.69 -0.19 -6.24
N SER A 57 9.12 -1.31 -5.84
CA SER A 57 7.70 -1.58 -6.02
C SER A 57 7.17 -2.51 -4.93
N ILE A 58 5.89 -2.37 -4.65
CA ILE A 58 5.16 -3.19 -3.67
C ILE A 58 3.79 -3.53 -4.24
N VAL A 59 3.36 -4.78 -4.06
CA VAL A 59 2.03 -5.23 -4.45
C VAL A 59 1.56 -6.35 -3.53
N GLU A 60 0.29 -6.32 -3.13
CA GLU A 60 -0.33 -7.46 -2.45
C GLU A 60 -0.68 -8.54 -3.48
N GLY A 61 -0.22 -9.76 -3.24
CA GLY A 61 -0.50 -10.91 -4.08
C GLY A 61 -1.92 -11.47 -3.91
N PRO A 62 -2.34 -12.38 -4.80
CA PRO A 62 -3.62 -13.09 -4.64
C PRO A 62 -3.64 -14.04 -3.43
N ASP A 63 -2.46 -14.39 -2.91
CA ASP A 63 -2.20 -15.21 -1.73
C ASP A 63 -2.22 -14.40 -0.41
N GLY A 64 -2.38 -13.07 -0.50
CA GLY A 64 -2.35 -12.16 0.65
C GLY A 64 -0.94 -11.78 1.12
N PHE A 65 0.11 -12.31 0.49
CA PHE A 65 1.47 -11.90 0.77
C PHE A 65 1.75 -10.53 0.17
N ILE A 66 2.61 -9.76 0.84
CA ILE A 66 3.12 -8.50 0.31
C ILE A 66 4.39 -8.79 -0.48
N TRP A 67 4.34 -8.56 -1.79
CA TRP A 67 5.46 -8.74 -2.70
C TRP A 67 6.21 -7.42 -2.87
N ILE A 68 7.53 -7.49 -2.81
CA ILE A 68 8.44 -6.36 -2.75
C ILE A 68 9.52 -6.55 -3.81
N ALA A 69 9.56 -5.63 -4.77
CA ALA A 69 10.59 -5.54 -5.79
C ALA A 69 11.73 -4.66 -5.30
N THR A 70 12.96 -4.98 -5.72
CA THR A 70 14.15 -4.24 -5.28
C THR A 70 15.03 -3.82 -6.46
N ASP A 71 15.78 -2.74 -6.25
CA ASP A 71 16.84 -2.30 -7.15
C ASP A 71 18.16 -3.02 -6.77
N GLY A 72 18.33 -4.22 -7.30
CA GLY A 72 19.59 -4.97 -7.30
C GLY A 72 19.72 -6.11 -6.30
N ALA A 73 18.65 -6.48 -5.60
CA ALA A 73 18.67 -7.63 -4.68
C ALA A 73 17.66 -8.74 -5.03
N GLY A 74 16.83 -8.56 -6.06
CA GLY A 74 15.76 -9.50 -6.43
C GLY A 74 14.39 -9.10 -5.86
N ILE A 75 13.61 -10.10 -5.45
CA ILE A 75 12.22 -9.97 -4.99
C ILE A 75 12.10 -10.57 -3.59
N SER A 76 11.26 -9.99 -2.73
CA SER A 76 10.87 -10.59 -1.45
C SER A 76 9.35 -10.70 -1.37
N ARG A 77 8.83 -11.69 -0.63
CA ARG A 77 7.44 -11.71 -0.18
C ARG A 77 7.36 -11.76 1.34
N PHE A 78 6.31 -11.18 1.90
CA PHE A 78 6.13 -11.00 3.35
C PHE A 78 4.73 -11.43 3.76
N ASP A 79 4.62 -12.28 4.77
CA ASP A 79 3.33 -12.79 5.29
C ASP A 79 2.76 -11.98 6.46
N GLY A 80 3.47 -10.95 6.91
CA GLY A 80 3.15 -10.19 8.12
C GLY A 80 4.09 -10.48 9.30
N ILE A 81 4.91 -11.53 9.20
CA ILE A 81 5.82 -12.01 10.24
C ILE A 81 7.22 -12.24 9.66
N GLU A 82 7.34 -13.01 8.59
CA GLU A 82 8.61 -13.44 7.98
C GLU A 82 8.72 -13.02 6.51
N PHE A 83 9.96 -12.77 6.08
CA PHE A 83 10.29 -12.52 4.68
C PHE A 83 10.84 -13.79 4.02
N GLU A 84 10.36 -14.06 2.80
CA GLU A 84 10.96 -15.02 1.89
C GLU A 84 11.57 -14.28 0.70
N HIS A 85 12.71 -14.76 0.22
CA HIS A 85 13.55 -14.06 -0.76
C HIS A 85 13.79 -14.88 -2.03
N PHE A 86 13.74 -14.18 -3.16
CA PHE A 86 14.03 -14.73 -4.48
C PHE A 86 15.12 -13.87 -5.13
N ASN A 87 16.34 -14.42 -5.23
CA ASN A 87 17.51 -13.74 -5.78
C ASN A 87 18.37 -14.63 -6.69
N ASP A 88 17.95 -15.88 -6.92
CA ASP A 88 18.64 -16.81 -7.81
C ASP A 88 18.45 -16.41 -9.28
N PRO A 89 19.52 -16.03 -10.02
CA PRO A 89 19.42 -15.66 -11.44
C PRO A 89 18.87 -16.77 -12.33
N GLU A 90 18.99 -18.05 -11.96
CA GLU A 90 18.38 -19.15 -12.71
C GLU A 90 16.85 -19.10 -12.62
N ILE A 91 16.30 -18.66 -11.49
CA ILE A 91 14.87 -18.56 -11.25
C ILE A 91 14.31 -17.24 -11.79
N ILE A 92 14.91 -16.11 -11.41
CA ILE A 92 14.35 -14.78 -11.68
C ILE A 92 15.05 -14.06 -12.85
N GLY A 93 16.26 -14.45 -13.25
CA GLY A 93 16.98 -13.81 -14.36
C GLY A 93 17.73 -12.56 -13.92
N SER A 94 17.02 -11.43 -13.77
CA SER A 94 17.59 -10.17 -13.29
C SER A 94 17.36 -9.98 -11.78
N PRO A 95 18.30 -9.37 -11.04
CA PRO A 95 18.05 -8.91 -9.67
C PRO A 95 17.44 -7.50 -9.60
N TYR A 96 17.21 -6.85 -10.74
CA TYR A 96 16.69 -5.49 -10.84
C TYR A 96 15.23 -5.48 -11.31
N TYR A 97 14.33 -5.07 -10.41
CA TYR A 97 12.91 -4.89 -10.70
C TYR A 97 12.45 -3.51 -10.27
N PHE A 98 11.55 -2.89 -11.03
CA PHE A 98 11.18 -1.48 -10.86
C PHE A 98 9.67 -1.26 -10.76
N SER A 99 8.88 -2.21 -11.23
CA SER A 99 7.42 -2.15 -11.16
C SER A 99 6.83 -3.51 -10.86
N SER A 100 5.63 -3.51 -10.28
CA SER A 100 4.86 -4.72 -10.00
C SER A 100 3.37 -4.49 -10.22
N LEU A 101 2.66 -5.53 -10.63
CA LEU A 101 1.23 -5.53 -10.92
C LEU A 101 0.61 -6.86 -10.52
N ARG A 102 -0.44 -6.83 -9.69
CA ARG A 102 -1.32 -7.98 -9.50
C ARG A 102 -2.36 -8.01 -10.61
N LEU A 103 -2.47 -9.15 -11.27
CA LEU A 103 -3.51 -9.40 -12.27
C LEU A 103 -4.09 -10.80 -12.06
N LYS A 104 -5.37 -10.86 -11.67
CA LYS A 104 -6.08 -12.10 -11.32
C LYS A 104 -5.32 -12.88 -10.23
N SER A 105 -4.91 -14.11 -10.53
CA SER A 105 -4.13 -15.02 -9.68
C SER A 105 -2.63 -14.95 -9.94
N SER A 106 -2.14 -13.89 -10.59
CA SER A 106 -0.72 -13.73 -10.94
C SER A 106 -0.19 -12.38 -10.51
N ILE A 107 1.13 -12.34 -10.35
CA ILE A 107 1.88 -11.11 -10.13
C ILE A 107 2.87 -10.96 -11.27
N TRP A 108 3.01 -9.74 -11.76
CA TRP A 108 3.91 -9.36 -12.83
C TRP A 108 4.91 -8.35 -12.29
N PHE A 109 6.17 -8.49 -12.67
CA PHE A 109 7.25 -7.57 -12.33
C PHE A 109 7.93 -7.06 -13.58
N GLY A 110 8.12 -5.75 -13.67
CA GLY A 110 8.94 -5.12 -14.69
C GLY A 110 10.38 -5.08 -14.22
N GLY A 111 11.24 -5.82 -14.91
CA GLY A 111 12.68 -5.88 -14.64
C GLY A 111 13.51 -5.18 -15.71
N GLU A 112 14.83 -5.28 -15.56
CA GLU A 112 15.76 -4.84 -16.60
C GLU A 112 15.74 -5.82 -17.79
N ASN A 113 15.25 -5.35 -18.95
CA ASN A 113 15.12 -6.13 -20.19
C ASN A 113 14.31 -7.44 -20.05
N GLN A 114 13.41 -7.53 -19.06
CA GLN A 114 12.54 -8.68 -18.88
C GLN A 114 11.28 -8.34 -18.10
N ILE A 115 10.22 -9.09 -18.37
CA ILE A 115 9.03 -9.18 -17.54
C ILE A 115 9.07 -10.53 -16.81
N LEU A 116 8.86 -10.51 -15.50
CA LEU A 116 8.76 -11.72 -14.68
C LEU A 116 7.32 -11.92 -14.25
N ARG A 117 6.80 -13.13 -14.39
CA ARG A 117 5.49 -13.53 -13.87
C ARG A 117 5.66 -14.52 -12.74
N TYR A 118 4.91 -14.34 -11.65
CA TYR A 118 4.70 -15.34 -10.62
C TYR A 118 3.24 -15.81 -10.63
N ALA A 119 3.03 -17.13 -10.75
CA ALA A 119 1.73 -17.77 -10.70
C ALA A 119 1.91 -19.25 -10.34
N GLU A 120 0.96 -19.83 -9.59
CA GLU A 120 0.97 -21.27 -9.24
C GLU A 120 2.31 -21.70 -8.62
N ASP A 121 2.83 -20.89 -7.70
CA ASP A 121 4.13 -21.08 -7.03
C ASP A 121 5.36 -21.16 -7.95
N GLN A 122 5.24 -20.65 -9.18
CA GLN A 122 6.32 -20.68 -10.17
C GLN A 122 6.59 -19.32 -10.79
N PHE A 123 7.88 -19.06 -11.00
CA PHE A 123 8.34 -17.93 -11.79
C PHE A 123 8.47 -18.30 -13.26
N LYS A 124 8.00 -17.41 -14.13
CA LYS A 124 8.20 -17.48 -15.58
C LYS A 124 8.79 -16.17 -16.08
N LYS A 125 9.93 -16.28 -16.76
CA LYS A 125 10.67 -15.15 -17.35
C LYS A 125 10.22 -14.93 -18.79
N TYR A 126 10.01 -13.67 -19.13
CA TYR A 126 9.74 -13.21 -20.49
C TYR A 126 10.81 -12.17 -20.86
N PRO A 127 11.82 -12.53 -21.66
CA PRO A 127 12.78 -11.56 -22.15
C PRO A 127 12.07 -10.45 -22.93
N ALA A 128 12.35 -9.20 -22.58
CA ALA A 128 11.95 -8.07 -23.39
C ALA A 128 13.09 -7.71 -24.36
N PRO A 129 12.81 -7.02 -25.48
CA PRO A 129 13.84 -6.37 -26.26
C PRO A 129 14.73 -5.46 -25.38
N ASN A 130 15.85 -4.97 -25.91
CA ASN A 130 16.83 -4.14 -25.19
C ASN A 130 16.29 -2.72 -24.89
N PHE A 131 15.23 -2.68 -24.10
CA PHE A 131 14.39 -1.56 -23.75
C PHE A 131 14.75 -0.94 -22.39
N GLY A 132 15.70 -1.57 -21.67
CA GLY A 132 16.15 -1.14 -20.35
C GLY A 132 15.21 -1.56 -19.23
N SER A 133 15.17 -0.74 -18.18
CA SER A 133 14.34 -0.92 -17.00
C SER A 133 12.88 -0.65 -17.32
N ILE A 134 11.98 -1.57 -16.93
CA ILE A 134 10.54 -1.39 -17.08
C ILE A 134 9.98 -0.72 -15.82
N HIS A 135 9.83 0.61 -15.87
CA HIS A 135 9.41 1.45 -14.75
C HIS A 135 7.93 1.36 -14.42
N GLN A 136 7.10 0.94 -15.38
CA GLN A 136 5.68 0.80 -15.16
C GLN A 136 5.09 -0.33 -16.00
N ILE A 137 4.24 -1.13 -15.35
CA ILE A 137 3.39 -2.13 -16.00
C ILE A 137 1.96 -1.88 -15.52
N ILE A 138 1.03 -1.76 -16.46
CA ILE A 138 -0.40 -1.68 -16.18
C ILE A 138 -1.17 -2.70 -17.01
N SER A 139 -2.33 -3.13 -16.50
CA SER A 139 -3.27 -3.92 -17.27
C SER A 139 -3.93 -3.03 -18.32
N TYR A 140 -3.83 -3.38 -19.59
CA TYR A 140 -4.60 -2.74 -20.67
C TYR A 140 -5.89 -3.52 -20.94
N SER A 141 -5.78 -4.86 -20.97
CA SER A 141 -6.91 -5.78 -21.08
C SER A 141 -6.59 -7.08 -20.33
N ASP A 142 -7.50 -8.05 -20.40
CA ASP A 142 -7.29 -9.38 -19.84
C ASP A 142 -6.11 -10.16 -20.47
N SER A 143 -5.64 -9.74 -21.65
CA SER A 143 -4.56 -10.40 -22.41
C SER A 143 -3.37 -9.50 -22.72
N LEU A 144 -3.47 -8.19 -22.44
CA LEU A 144 -2.44 -7.21 -22.80
C LEU A 144 -2.04 -6.38 -21.59
N LEU A 145 -0.73 -6.27 -21.40
CA LEU A 145 -0.10 -5.30 -20.51
C LEU A 145 0.40 -4.12 -21.34
N PHE A 146 0.32 -2.92 -20.79
CA PHE A 146 0.98 -1.74 -21.32
C PHE A 146 2.16 -1.38 -20.42
N CYS A 147 3.33 -1.26 -21.03
CA CYS A 147 4.61 -1.16 -20.34
C CYS A 147 5.35 0.11 -20.78
N ILE A 148 5.99 0.78 -19.82
CA ILE A 148 6.87 1.93 -20.08
C ILE A 148 8.26 1.57 -19.58
N SER A 149 9.27 1.78 -20.42
CA SER A 149 10.68 1.54 -20.10
C SER A 149 11.58 2.73 -20.42
N ASP A 150 12.89 2.56 -20.19
CA ASP A 150 13.92 3.57 -20.53
C ASP A 150 13.93 4.00 -22.00
N ARG A 151 13.57 3.09 -22.92
CA ARG A 151 13.77 3.28 -24.36
C ARG A 151 12.52 3.14 -25.20
N ALA A 152 11.48 2.48 -24.68
CA ALA A 152 10.27 2.22 -25.43
C ALA A 152 9.05 2.20 -24.51
N THR A 153 7.91 2.54 -25.10
CA THR A 153 6.60 2.18 -24.56
C THR A 153 6.07 1.05 -25.43
N PHE A 154 5.51 -0.01 -24.84
CA PHE A 154 5.13 -1.20 -25.61
C PHE A 154 3.96 -1.94 -24.99
N PHE A 155 3.27 -2.71 -25.81
CA PHE A 155 2.33 -3.73 -25.37
C PHE A 155 3.04 -5.07 -25.20
N PHE A 156 2.65 -5.80 -24.17
CA PHE A 156 3.08 -7.17 -23.92
C PHE A 156 1.85 -8.08 -23.89
N GLU A 157 1.84 -9.09 -24.75
CA GLU A 157 0.75 -10.07 -24.82
C GLU A 157 1.02 -11.24 -23.86
N ILE A 158 0.08 -11.45 -22.94
CA ILE A 158 0.25 -12.32 -21.76
C ILE A 158 0.42 -13.79 -22.13
N ASN A 159 -0.32 -14.27 -23.14
CA ASN A 159 -0.41 -15.69 -23.47
C ASN A 159 0.80 -16.18 -24.27
N THR A 160 1.27 -15.35 -25.18
CA THR A 160 2.34 -15.62 -26.15
C THR A 160 3.69 -15.08 -25.69
N GLY A 161 3.69 -14.04 -24.86
CA GLY A 161 4.89 -13.29 -24.51
C GLY A 161 5.36 -12.33 -25.62
N ALA A 162 4.53 -12.09 -26.64
CA ALA A 162 4.86 -11.18 -27.73
C ALA A 162 4.95 -9.73 -27.24
N VAL A 163 5.85 -8.96 -27.84
CA VAL A 163 6.06 -7.54 -27.54
C VAL A 163 5.85 -6.73 -28.81
N GLU A 164 5.05 -5.68 -28.70
CA GLU A 164 4.77 -4.73 -29.78
C GLU A 164 5.05 -3.31 -29.29
N GLU A 165 6.01 -2.64 -29.91
CA GLU A 165 6.35 -1.26 -29.55
C GLU A 165 5.21 -0.30 -29.94
N PHE A 166 4.88 0.63 -29.05
CA PHE A 166 3.88 1.64 -29.30
C PHE A 166 4.47 2.77 -30.14
N THR A 167 4.01 2.90 -31.38
CA THR A 167 4.37 3.98 -32.30
C THR A 167 3.17 4.88 -32.58
N LEU A 168 3.36 6.20 -32.50
CA LEU A 168 2.39 7.15 -33.02
C LEU A 168 2.62 7.28 -34.53
N GLU A 169 1.62 6.93 -35.34
CA GLU A 169 1.59 7.26 -36.77
C GLU A 169 1.38 8.77 -36.99
#